data_AF-A0A936SDL6-F1
#
_entry.id   AF-A0A936SDL6-F1
#
_cell.length_a   1.000
_cell.length_b   1.000
_cell.length_c   1.000
_cell.angle_alpha   90.00
_cell.angle_beta   90.00
_cell.angle_gamma   90.00
#
_symmetry.space_group_name_H-M   'P 1'
#
loop_
_entity.id
_entity.type
_entity.pdbx_description
1 polymer ?
#
loop_
_entity_poly.entity_id
_entity_poly.type
_entity_poly.pdbx_seq_one_letter_code
_entity_poly.pdbx_strand_id
1 'polypeptide(L)' 'MFDLDIHHCPNCGGELKIIAAILEAPLIEKILSHLGLQASAPPRAPARGQALQAA' A
#
# COMPACT_ATOMS: atom_id res chain seq x y z
N MET A 1 1.01 5.64 -8.66
CA MET A 1 2.30 5.71 -7.99
C MET A 1 2.07 5.14 -6.59
N PHE A 2 2.83 4.15 -6.16
CA PHE A 2 2.83 3.74 -4.76
C PHE A 2 3.89 4.59 -4.08
N ASP A 3 3.46 5.53 -3.25
CA ASP A 3 4.30 6.61 -2.70
C ASP A 3 4.60 6.42 -1.20
N LEU A 4 4.27 5.25 -0.65
CA LEU A 4 4.45 4.97 0.77
C LEU A 4 5.76 4.23 1.01
N ASP A 5 6.76 4.96 1.48
CA ASP A 5 7.97 4.36 2.04
C ASP A 5 7.66 3.83 3.46
N ILE A 6 7.62 2.50 3.60
CA ILE A 6 7.37 1.81 4.87
C ILE A 6 8.65 1.53 5.66
N HIS A 7 9.81 1.82 5.08
CA HIS A 7 11.12 1.60 5.68
C HIS A 7 11.66 2.84 6.40
N HIS A 8 11.17 4.05 6.09
CA HIS A 8 11.61 5.27 6.77
C HIS A 8 10.48 5.96 7.55
N CYS A 9 10.78 6.44 8.75
CA CYS A 9 9.83 7.22 9.54
C CYS A 9 9.57 8.58 8.89
N PRO A 10 8.31 8.94 8.56
CA PRO A 10 8.02 10.22 7.90
C PRO A 10 8.28 11.44 8.78
N ASN A 11 8.44 11.27 10.10
CA ASN A 11 8.69 12.36 11.04
C ASN A 11 10.18 12.63 11.29
N CYS A 12 11.03 11.61 11.25
CA CYS A 12 12.45 11.74 11.61
C CYS A 12 13.45 11.10 10.63
N GLY A 13 12.98 10.36 9.61
CA GLY A 13 13.82 9.73 8.60
C GLY A 13 14.58 8.48 9.07
N GLY A 14 14.38 8.02 10.30
CA GLY A 14 15.01 6.80 10.80
C GLY A 14 14.45 5.53 10.15
N GLU A 15 15.27 4.48 10.08
CA GLU A 15 14.90 3.14 9.60
C GLU A 15 13.85 2.47 10.51
N LEU A 16 12.83 1.89 9.88
CA LEU A 16 11.73 1.16 10.49
C LEU A 16 11.84 -0.33 10.12
N LYS A 17 11.55 -1.20 11.09
CA LYS A 17 11.53 -2.66 10.89
C LYS A 17 10.10 -3.17 10.87
N ILE A 18 9.75 -3.92 9.82
CA ILE A 18 8.50 -4.68 9.77
C ILE A 18 8.60 -5.86 10.74
N ILE A 19 7.70 -5.91 11.72
CA ILE A 19 7.69 -6.96 12.75
C ILE A 19 6.64 -8.04 12.53
N ALA A 20 5.56 -7.73 11.80
CA ALA A 20 4.47 -8.65 11.50
C ALA A 20 3.65 -8.13 10.31
N ALA A 21 2.89 -9.03 9.68
CA ALA A 21 1.88 -8.70 8.69
C ALA A 21 0.50 -9.17 9.17
N ILE A 22 -0.52 -8.34 8.99
CA ILE A 22 -1.91 -8.69 9.25
C ILE A 22 -2.51 -9.20 7.95
N LEU A 23 -3.01 -10.44 7.95
CA LEU A 23 -3.57 -11.09 6.75
C LEU A 23 -5.06 -11.38 6.84
N GLU A 24 -5.66 -11.23 8.03
CA GLU A 24 -7.08 -11.46 8.25
C GLU A 24 -7.92 -10.30 7.71
N ALA A 25 -8.70 -10.54 6.65
CA ALA A 25 -9.51 -9.51 5.99
C ALA A 25 -10.42 -8.72 6.96
N PRO A 26 -11.16 -9.35 7.89
CA PRO A 26 -12.02 -8.59 8.83
C PRO A 26 -11.22 -7.63 9.71
N LEU A 27 -9.98 -8.00 10.06
CA LEU A 27 -9.10 -7.17 10.88
C LEU A 27 -8.54 -5.98 10.08
N ILE A 28 -8.14 -6.22 8.83
CA ILE A 28 -7.70 -5.17 7.91
C ILE A 28 -8.83 -4.15 7.72
N GLU A 29 -10.05 -4.61 7.42
CA GLU A 29 -11.22 -3.75 7.23
C GLU A 29 -11.52 -2.90 8.47
N LYS A 30 -11.46 -3.51 9.66
CA LYS A 30 -11.68 -2.81 10.93
C LYS A 30 -10.66 -1.69 11.16
N ILE A 31 -9.38 -1.95 10.91
CA ILE A 31 -8.30 -0.97 11.07
C ILE A 31 -8.46 0.17 10.06
N LEU A 32 -8.65 -0.16 8.77
CA LEU A 32 -8.81 0.85 7.72
C LEU A 32 -10.03 1.74 7.96
N SER A 33 -11.15 1.15 8.37
CA SER A 33 -12.37 1.89 8.71
C SER A 33 -12.16 2.83 9.90
N HIS A 34 -11.44 2.38 10.94
CA HIS A 34 -11.10 3.22 12.09
C HIS A 34 -10.23 4.43 11.70
N LEU A 35 -9.36 4.26 10.71
CA LEU A 35 -8.51 5.34 10.17
C LEU A 35 -9.23 6.22 9.13
N GLY A 36 -10.47 5.91 8.76
CA GLY A 36 -11.22 6.63 7.70
C GLY A 36 -10.68 6.36 6.29
N LEU A 37 -9.96 5.25 6.09
CA LEU A 37 -9.42 4.84 4.79
C LEU A 37 -10.39 3.89 4.07
N GLN A 38 -10.25 3.78 2.74
CA GLN A 38 -11.02 2.79 1.98
C GLN A 38 -10.61 1.37 2.38
N ALA A 39 -11.56 0.62 2.93
CA ALA A 39 -11.34 -0.76 3.38
C ALA A 39 -11.33 -1.79 2.22
N SER A 40 -11.90 -1.43 1.07
CA SER A 40 -11.91 -2.28 -0.12
C SER A 40 -10.65 -2.05 -0.96
N ALA A 41 -10.13 -3.11 -1.56
CA ALA A 41 -9.04 -3.01 -2.51
C ALA A 41 -9.44 -2.11 -3.70
N PRO A 42 -8.51 -1.32 -4.26
CA PRO A 42 -8.78 -0.54 -5.45
C PRO A 42 -9.18 -1.46 -6.63
N PRO A 43 -10.03 -1.00 -7.55
CA PRO A 43 -10.39 -1.77 -8.74
C PRO A 43 -9.16 -2.24 -9.51
N ARG A 44 -9.17 -3.50 -9.96
CA ARG A 44 -8.10 -4.03 -10.80
C ARG A 44 -8.13 -3.29 -12.15
N ALA A 45 -7.04 -2.59 -12.46
CA ALA A 45 -6.81 -1.97 -13.76
C ALA A 45 -5.94 -2.91 -14.63
N PRO A 46 -6.06 -2.88 -15.97
CA PRO A 46 -5.13 -3.58 -16.84
C PRO A 46 -3.70 -3.14 -16.53
N ALA A 47 -2.75 -4.07 -16.60
CA ALA A 47 -1.34 -3.72 -16.55
C ALA A 47 -1.09 -2.64 -17.60
N ARG A 48 -0.37 -1.58 -17.23
CA ARG A 48 0.10 -0.61 -18.22
C ARG A 48 1.01 -1.41 -19.16
N GLY A 49 0.50 -1.76 -20.34
CA GLY A 49 1.31 -2.40 -21.37
C GLY A 49 2.56 -1.56 -21.55
N GLN A 50 3.71 -2.21 -21.70
CA GLN A 50 4.90 -1.54 -22.21
C GLN A 50 4.42 -0.77 -23.44
N ALA A 51 4.50 0.56 -23.42
CA ALA A 51 4.35 1.31 -24.66
C ALA A 51 5.35 0.64 -25.59
N LEU A 52 4.86 0.00 -26.66
CA LEU A 52 5.74 -0.61 -27.66
C LEU A 52 6.76 0.48 -28.01
N GLN A 53 7.99 0.32 -27.53
CA GLN A 53 9.08 1.16 -27.95
C GLN A 53 9.35 0.73 -29.38
N ALA A 54 8.66 1.38 -30.31
CA ALA A 54 8.96 1.34 -31.71
C ALA A 54 10.21 2.20 -31.93
N ALA A 55 11.36 1.54 -32.04
CA ALA A 55 12.47 1.88 -32.95
C ALA A 55 13.49 0.74 -32.93
#